data_AF-A0A1H5RFM8-F1
#
_entry.id   AF-A0A1H5RFM8-F1
#
_cell.length_a   1.000
_cell.length_b   1.000
_cell.length_c   1.000
_cell.angle_alpha   90.00
_cell.angle_beta   90.00
_cell.angle_gamma   90.00
#
_symmetry.space_group_name_H-M   'P 1'
#
loop_
_entity.id
_entity.type
_entity.pdbx_description
1 polymer ?
#
loop_
_entity_poly.entity_id
_entity_poly.type
_entity_poly.pdbx_seq_one_letter_code
_entity_poly.pdbx_strand_id
1 'polypeptide(L)'
;MTASLDDGAENYLVLQRKGQLFPAVTLAAYRLHRHAVWRDRAAVDPTMALNALEDVVVQATFFGDEKLNVMLENLLTTAKSFVDAVRVIQVSSRPGFGDTVQEPHRGDDDAARRKLQNTIEGFVTIARADLRIEGRWRSALSDPLAM
;
A
#
# COMPACT_ATOMS: atom_id res chain seq x y z
N MET A 1 -3.38 -27.49 -36.77
CA MET A 1 -3.82 -27.04 -35.42
C MET A 1 -2.62 -27.17 -34.48
N THR A 2 -1.73 -26.19 -34.49
CA THR A 2 -0.61 -26.11 -33.56
C THR A 2 -1.11 -25.38 -32.32
N ALA A 3 -1.59 -26.13 -31.32
CA ALA A 3 -1.72 -25.59 -29.98
C ALA A 3 -0.32 -25.13 -29.58
N SER A 4 -0.15 -23.82 -29.42
CA SER A 4 1.17 -23.22 -29.22
C SER A 4 1.70 -23.69 -27.87
N LEU A 5 2.91 -24.25 -27.88
CA LEU A 5 3.67 -24.54 -26.65
C LEU A 5 4.13 -23.23 -25.96
N ASP A 6 3.93 -22.08 -26.62
CA ASP A 6 4.42 -20.76 -26.24
C ASP A 6 3.44 -20.05 -25.28
N ASP A 7 2.13 -20.15 -25.53
CA ASP A 7 1.09 -19.47 -24.74
C ASP A 7 1.10 -19.90 -23.25
N GLY A 8 1.55 -21.12 -22.96
CA GLY A 8 1.69 -21.62 -21.58
C GLY A 8 2.89 -21.02 -20.84
N ALA A 9 4.00 -20.82 -21.54
CA ALA A 9 5.23 -20.27 -20.97
C ALA A 9 5.09 -18.77 -20.70
N GLU A 10 4.47 -18.03 -21.63
CA GLU A 10 4.19 -16.60 -21.46
C GLU A 10 3.23 -16.36 -20.28
N ASN A 11 2.15 -17.15 -20.18
CA ASN A 11 1.21 -17.07 -19.05
C ASN A 11 1.89 -17.39 -17.72
N TYR A 12 2.80 -18.37 -17.69
CA TYR A 12 3.57 -18.68 -16.48
C TYR A 12 4.47 -17.51 -16.06
N LEU A 13 5.16 -16.86 -17.00
CA LEU A 13 6.00 -15.69 -16.73
C LEU A 13 5.18 -14.52 -16.17
N VAL A 14 4.01 -14.25 -16.75
CA VAL A 14 3.11 -13.19 -16.25
C VAL A 14 2.66 -13.49 -14.82
N LEU A 15 2.22 -14.72 -14.54
CA LEU A 15 1.82 -15.13 -13.19
C LEU A 15 2.98 -15.05 -12.19
N GLN A 16 4.19 -15.44 -12.60
CA GLN A 16 5.38 -15.34 -11.77
C GLN A 16 5.72 -13.88 -11.44
N ARG A 17 5.63 -12.97 -12.43
CA ARG A 17 5.86 -11.53 -12.24
C ARG A 17 4.82 -10.90 -11.34
N LYS A 18 3.53 -11.20 -11.54
CA LYS A 18 2.44 -10.78 -10.65
C LYS A 18 2.66 -11.28 -9.22
N GLY A 19 3.07 -12.53 -9.05
CA GLY A 19 3.39 -13.13 -7.75
C GLY A 19 4.55 -12.46 -7.01
N GLN A 20 5.45 -11.76 -7.72
CA GLN A 20 6.52 -10.95 -7.13
C GLN A 20 6.07 -9.51 -6.87
N LEU A 21 5.38 -8.90 -7.83
CA LEU A 21 5.01 -7.48 -7.79
C LEU A 21 3.87 -7.19 -6.82
N PHE A 22 2.84 -8.04 -6.74
CA PHE A 22 1.71 -7.76 -5.84
C PHE A 22 2.12 -7.74 -4.36
N PRO A 23 2.91 -8.71 -3.85
CA PRO A 23 3.45 -8.60 -2.50
C PRO A 23 4.34 -7.37 -2.30
N ALA A 24 5.10 -6.97 -3.33
CA ALA A 24 5.96 -5.78 -3.25
C ALA A 24 5.14 -4.48 -3.15
N VAL A 25 4.05 -4.34 -3.91
CA VAL A 25 3.07 -3.26 -3.78
C VAL A 25 2.51 -3.22 -2.36
N THR A 26 2.03 -4.37 -1.86
CA THR A 26 1.47 -4.49 -0.51
C THR A 26 2.49 -4.09 0.57
N LEU A 27 3.74 -4.56 0.45
CA LEU A 27 4.80 -4.23 1.39
C LEU A 27 5.15 -2.74 1.38
N ALA A 28 5.30 -2.13 0.20
CA ALA A 28 5.57 -0.70 0.06
C ALA A 28 4.43 0.14 0.67
N ALA A 29 3.18 -0.23 0.41
CA ALA A 29 2.02 0.45 0.95
C ALA A 29 1.93 0.31 2.49
N TYR A 30 2.24 -0.86 3.05
CA TYR A 30 2.30 -1.03 4.51
C TYR A 30 3.45 -0.24 5.15
N ARG A 31 4.61 -0.13 4.49
CA ARG A 31 5.72 0.72 4.96
C ARG A 31 5.31 2.19 5.00
N LEU A 32 4.60 2.67 3.99
CA LEU A 32 4.03 4.02 3.98
C LEU A 32 2.97 4.19 5.09
N HIS A 33 2.04 3.24 5.24
CA HIS A 33 1.03 3.27 6.29
C HIS A 33 1.64 3.32 7.70
N ARG A 34 2.74 2.61 7.95
CA ARG A 34 3.46 2.60 9.23
C ARG A 34 4.46 3.75 9.36
N HIS A 35 4.51 4.67 8.40
CA HIS A 35 5.41 5.80 8.46
C HIS A 35 5.06 6.68 9.67
N ALA A 36 6.09 7.02 10.43
CA ALA A 36 5.95 7.86 11.61
C ALA A 36 5.81 9.32 11.18
N VAL A 37 4.95 10.09 11.86
CA VAL A 37 4.82 11.53 11.61
C VAL A 37 6.05 12.28 12.13
N TRP A 38 6.54 11.89 13.32
CA TRP A 38 7.78 12.37 13.91
C TRP A 38 8.66 11.21 14.37
N ARG A 39 9.96 11.48 14.48
CA ARG A 39 10.95 10.62 15.13
C ARG A 39 11.96 11.52 15.84
N ASP A 40 12.20 11.26 17.11
CA ASP A 40 13.10 12.07 17.94
C ASP A 40 12.72 13.56 17.89
N ARG A 41 11.41 13.84 17.91
CA ARG A 41 10.78 15.16 17.75
C ARG A 41 11.00 15.87 16.40
N ALA A 42 11.65 15.24 15.42
CA ALA A 42 11.81 15.77 14.08
C ALA A 42 10.74 15.22 13.14
N ALA A 43 10.23 16.05 12.22
CA ALA A 43 9.33 15.59 11.17
C ALA A 43 10.03 14.58 10.26
N VAL A 44 9.37 13.46 9.98
CA VAL A 44 9.90 12.43 9.07
C VAL A 44 9.29 12.63 7.70
N ASP A 45 10.12 12.74 6.66
CA ASP A 45 9.65 12.93 5.29
C ASP A 45 9.09 11.60 4.71
N PRO A 46 7.78 11.55 4.39
CA PRO A 46 7.17 10.34 3.81
C PRO A 46 7.46 10.17 2.30
N THR A 47 8.09 11.16 1.64
CA THR A 47 8.28 11.18 0.18
C THR A 47 8.99 9.94 -0.34
N MET A 48 10.04 9.48 0.34
CA MET A 48 10.77 8.28 -0.06
C MET A 48 9.91 7.01 0.00
N ALA A 49 9.00 6.91 0.97
CA ALA A 49 8.08 5.77 1.07
C ALA A 49 6.97 5.82 0.01
N LEU A 50 6.50 7.02 -0.34
CA LEU A 50 5.55 7.21 -1.44
C LEU A 50 6.18 6.87 -2.79
N ASN A 51 7.38 7.38 -3.10
CA ASN A 51 8.07 7.10 -4.35
C ASN A 51 8.30 5.59 -4.53
N ALA A 52 8.72 4.90 -3.46
CA ALA A 52 8.89 3.44 -3.50
C ALA A 52 7.59 2.68 -3.79
N LEU A 53 6.45 3.20 -3.34
CA LEU A 53 5.13 2.66 -3.69
C LEU A 53 4.76 2.98 -5.14
N GLU A 54 5.01 4.20 -5.62
CA GLU A 54 4.78 4.60 -7.01
C GLU A 54 5.57 3.73 -7.99
N ASP A 55 6.85 3.52 -7.74
CA ASP A 55 7.73 2.72 -8.61
C ASP A 55 7.23 1.28 -8.78
N VAL A 56 6.77 0.65 -7.70
CA VAL A 56 6.27 -0.73 -7.75
C VAL A 56 4.85 -0.81 -8.32
N VAL A 57 4.01 0.21 -8.09
CA VAL A 57 2.68 0.27 -8.72
C VAL A 57 2.83 0.42 -10.23
N VAL A 58 3.71 1.29 -10.71
CA VAL A 58 3.97 1.45 -12.16
C VAL A 58 4.42 0.13 -12.78
N GLN A 59 5.24 -0.66 -12.09
CA GLN A 59 5.62 -1.99 -12.58
C GLN A 59 4.43 -2.97 -12.59
N ALA A 60 3.59 -2.93 -11.56
CA ALA A 60 2.44 -3.83 -11.45
C ALA A 60 1.34 -3.55 -12.49
N THR A 61 1.12 -2.29 -12.89
CA THR A 61 0.09 -1.93 -13.88
C THR A 61 0.35 -2.53 -15.26
N PHE A 62 1.61 -2.78 -15.64
CA PHE A 62 1.95 -3.48 -16.88
C PHE A 62 1.38 -4.90 -16.97
N PHE A 63 1.15 -5.54 -15.83
CA PHE A 63 0.63 -6.91 -15.76
C PHE A 63 -0.84 -6.95 -15.32
N GLY A 64 -1.44 -5.81 -14.97
CA GLY A 64 -2.81 -5.74 -14.47
C GLY A 64 -3.87 -5.73 -15.57
N ASP A 65 -5.04 -6.29 -15.27
CA ASP A 65 -6.25 -6.00 -16.02
C ASP A 65 -6.83 -4.62 -15.62
N GLU A 66 -7.91 -4.19 -16.29
CA GLU A 66 -8.56 -2.92 -16.00
C GLU A 66 -8.95 -2.78 -14.52
N LYS A 67 -9.50 -3.84 -13.93
CA LYS A 67 -9.95 -3.84 -12.53
C LYS A 67 -8.78 -3.68 -11.56
N LEU A 68 -7.66 -4.36 -11.81
CA LEU A 68 -6.46 -4.25 -11.00
C LEU A 68 -5.84 -2.86 -11.16
N ASN A 69 -5.80 -2.33 -12.38
CA ASN A 69 -5.24 -1.01 -12.66
C ASN A 69 -6.04 0.10 -11.95
N VAL A 70 -7.37 0.02 -11.96
CA VAL A 70 -8.22 0.91 -11.15
C VAL A 70 -7.90 0.80 -9.66
N MET A 71 -7.67 -0.41 -9.14
CA MET A 71 -7.28 -0.56 -7.73
C MET A 71 -5.90 -0.01 -7.40
N LEU A 72 -4.94 -0.17 -8.31
CA LEU A 72 -3.59 0.39 -8.18
C LEU A 72 -3.64 1.93 -8.20
N GLU A 73 -4.45 2.54 -9.07
CA GLU A 73 -4.69 3.98 -9.10
C GLU A 73 -5.36 4.49 -7.82
N ASN A 74 -6.39 3.79 -7.34
CA ASN A 74 -7.05 4.10 -6.08
C ASN A 74 -6.07 4.02 -4.88
N LEU A 75 -5.15 3.04 -4.90
CA LEU A 75 -4.10 2.91 -3.90
C LEU A 75 -3.13 4.10 -3.92
N LEU A 76 -2.65 4.52 -5.09
CA LEU A 76 -1.78 5.70 -5.21
C LEU A 76 -2.49 6.99 -4.81
N THR A 77 -3.74 7.17 -5.22
CA THR A 77 -4.54 8.35 -4.84
C THR A 77 -4.71 8.43 -3.33
N THR A 78 -5.01 7.29 -2.69
CA THR A 78 -5.15 7.22 -1.22
C THR A 78 -3.81 7.44 -0.52
N ALA A 79 -2.72 6.89 -1.05
CA ALA A 79 -1.37 7.07 -0.52
C ALA A 79 -0.93 8.55 -0.58
N LYS A 80 -1.21 9.26 -1.68
CA LYS A 80 -0.96 10.70 -1.81
C LYS A 80 -1.76 11.50 -0.79
N SER A 81 -3.06 11.21 -0.67
CA SER A 81 -3.90 11.87 0.35
C SER A 81 -3.38 11.62 1.78
N PHE A 82 -2.87 10.42 2.07
CA PHE A 82 -2.25 10.12 3.37
C PHE A 82 -0.99 10.95 3.60
N VAL A 83 -0.10 11.06 2.62
CA VAL A 83 1.11 11.89 2.70
C VAL A 83 0.77 13.36 2.90
N ASP A 84 -0.24 13.87 2.20
CA ASP A 84 -0.69 15.25 2.35
C ASP A 84 -1.24 15.49 3.77
N ALA A 85 -2.02 14.56 4.32
CA ALA A 85 -2.48 14.63 5.71
C ALA A 85 -1.30 14.67 6.70
N VAL A 86 -0.31 13.78 6.53
CA VAL A 86 0.91 13.77 7.37
C VAL A 86 1.64 15.12 7.29
N ARG A 87 1.81 15.69 6.09
CA ARG A 87 2.46 16.99 5.91
C ARG A 87 1.68 18.13 6.57
N VAL A 88 0.35 18.13 6.44
CA VAL A 88 -0.52 19.10 7.13
C VAL A 88 -0.29 19.02 8.64
N ILE A 89 -0.32 17.81 9.22
CA ILE A 89 -0.10 17.59 10.66
C ILE A 89 1.29 18.09 11.09
N GLN A 90 2.34 17.81 10.31
CA GLN A 90 3.70 18.27 10.59
C GLN A 90 3.83 19.80 10.59
N VAL A 91 3.07 20.49 9.74
CA VAL A 91 3.08 21.96 9.65
C VAL A 91 2.20 22.60 10.72
N SER A 92 1.05 22.01 11.03
CA SER A 92 0.04 22.58 11.93
C SER A 92 0.22 22.19 13.40
N SER A 93 1.09 21.23 13.70
CA SER A 93 1.23 20.68 15.05
C SER A 93 2.67 20.36 15.45
N ARG A 94 2.86 20.01 16.73
CA ARG A 94 4.13 19.57 17.30
C ARG A 94 3.99 18.13 17.79
N PRO A 95 5.08 17.36 17.84
CA PRO A 95 5.05 16.00 18.38
C PRO A 95 4.56 16.00 19.83
N GLY A 96 3.66 15.07 20.14
CA GLY A 96 3.24 14.76 21.49
C GLY A 96 4.26 13.94 22.27
N PHE A 97 3.83 13.43 23.42
CA PHE A 97 4.65 12.49 24.19
C PHE A 97 4.91 11.22 23.36
N GLY A 98 6.17 10.81 23.27
CA GLY A 98 6.58 9.65 22.47
C GLY A 98 6.42 9.82 20.95
N ASP A 99 6.57 11.05 20.43
CA ASP A 99 6.45 11.37 18.99
C ASP A 99 5.06 11.07 18.39
N THR A 100 4.02 11.10 19.24
CA THR A 100 2.63 10.82 18.85
C THR A 100 1.89 12.03 18.28
N VAL A 101 0.89 11.79 17.43
CA VAL A 101 -0.09 12.81 17.02
C VAL A 101 -1.06 13.04 18.16
N GLN A 102 -1.19 14.31 18.57
CA GLN A 102 -2.09 14.75 19.64
C GLN A 102 -3.33 15.44 19.06
N GLU A 103 -4.31 15.68 19.92
CA GLU A 103 -5.45 16.51 19.57
C GLU A 103 -5.01 17.91 19.10
N PRO A 104 -5.69 18.50 18.09
CA PRO A 104 -6.92 18.02 17.44
C PRO A 104 -6.69 17.07 16.25
N HIS A 105 -5.44 16.78 15.89
CA HIS A 105 -5.11 16.10 14.62
C HIS A 105 -5.11 14.58 14.71
N ARG A 106 -5.29 14.01 15.91
CA ARG A 106 -5.32 12.57 16.11
C ARG A 106 -6.42 11.90 15.28
N GLY A 107 -7.62 12.49 15.25
CA GLY A 107 -8.73 11.96 14.45
C GLY A 107 -8.43 11.94 12.95
N ASP A 108 -7.73 12.96 12.45
CA ASP A 108 -7.35 13.06 11.03
C ASP A 108 -6.30 12.01 10.66
N ASP A 109 -5.27 11.82 11.50
CA ASP A 109 -4.24 10.77 11.31
C ASP A 109 -4.88 9.37 11.32
N ASP A 110 -5.72 9.08 12.32
CA ASP A 110 -6.43 7.81 12.42
C ASP A 110 -7.33 7.54 11.21
N ALA A 111 -8.04 8.57 10.73
CA ALA A 111 -8.89 8.46 9.55
C ALA A 111 -8.07 8.21 8.27
N ALA A 112 -6.96 8.93 8.08
CA ALA A 112 -6.07 8.77 6.94
C ALA A 112 -5.42 7.37 6.93
N ARG A 113 -4.93 6.89 8.08
CA ARG A 113 -4.39 5.53 8.24
C ARG A 113 -5.42 4.46 7.92
N ARG A 114 -6.62 4.56 8.51
CA ARG A 114 -7.71 3.60 8.26
C ARG A 114 -8.12 3.57 6.79
N LYS A 115 -8.20 4.73 6.14
CA LYS A 115 -8.50 4.80 4.71
C LYS A 115 -7.43 4.08 3.89
N LEU A 116 -6.15 4.36 4.14
CA LEU A 116 -5.05 3.70 3.44
C LEU A 116 -5.04 2.18 3.72
N GLN A 117 -5.26 1.75 4.96
CA GLN A 117 -5.37 0.34 5.32
C GLN A 117 -6.49 -0.36 4.53
N ASN A 118 -7.69 0.22 4.48
CA ASN A 118 -8.81 -0.35 3.75
C ASN A 118 -8.50 -0.49 2.25
N THR A 119 -7.82 0.49 1.66
CA THR A 119 -7.41 0.43 0.25
C THR A 119 -6.34 -0.65 0.00
N ILE A 120 -5.39 -0.82 0.93
CA ILE A 120 -4.40 -1.92 0.87
C ILE A 120 -5.10 -3.28 0.91
N GLU A 121 -6.05 -3.46 1.83
CA GLU A 121 -6.79 -4.72 1.98
C GLU A 121 -7.68 -5.02 0.76
N GLY A 122 -8.29 -3.97 0.18
CA GLY A 122 -9.01 -4.05 -1.09
C GLY A 122 -8.13 -4.51 -2.24
N PHE A 123 -6.94 -3.90 -2.40
CA PHE A 123 -5.96 -4.32 -3.41
C PHE A 123 -5.54 -5.78 -3.20
N VAL A 124 -5.16 -6.18 -1.99
CA VAL A 124 -4.72 -7.56 -1.68
C VAL A 124 -5.82 -8.57 -2.04
N THR A 125 -7.08 -8.25 -1.76
CA THR A 125 -8.21 -9.12 -2.11
C THR A 125 -8.30 -9.35 -3.62
N ILE A 126 -8.23 -8.28 -4.42
CA ILE A 126 -8.27 -8.37 -5.89
C ILE A 126 -7.03 -9.09 -6.43
N ALA A 127 -5.84 -8.73 -5.94
CA ALA A 127 -4.57 -9.30 -6.36
C ALA A 127 -4.49 -10.82 -6.09
N ARG A 128 -5.00 -11.28 -4.94
CA ARG A 128 -5.10 -12.72 -4.64
C ARG A 128 -6.09 -13.44 -5.54
N ALA A 129 -7.22 -12.81 -5.85
CA ALA A 129 -8.21 -13.39 -6.76
C ALA A 129 -7.64 -13.53 -8.18
N ASP A 130 -6.89 -12.53 -8.66
CA ASP A 130 -6.18 -12.57 -9.96
C ASP A 130 -5.14 -13.71 -10.02
N LEU A 131 -4.42 -13.94 -8.92
CA LEU A 131 -3.49 -15.07 -8.77
C LEU A 131 -4.17 -16.42 -8.44
N ARG A 132 -5.50 -16.47 -8.36
CA ARG A 132 -6.29 -17.65 -7.97
C ARG A 132 -5.86 -18.24 -6.62
N ILE A 133 -5.43 -17.40 -5.69
CA ILE A 133 -5.02 -17.83 -4.34
C ILE A 133 -6.26 -17.83 -3.44
N GLU A 134 -6.65 -19.02 -3.00
CA GLU A 134 -7.79 -19.21 -2.11
C GLU A 134 -7.47 -18.88 -0.64
N GLY A 135 -8.52 -18.76 0.17
CA GLY A 135 -8.44 -18.54 1.62
C GLY A 135 -8.37 -17.07 2.04
N ARG A 136 -8.77 -16.84 3.29
CA ARG A 136 -8.85 -15.49 3.89
C ARG A 136 -7.45 -14.93 4.12
N TRP A 137 -7.22 -13.71 3.63
CA TRP A 137 -6.04 -12.94 3.99
C TRP A 137 -6.07 -12.59 5.50
N ARG A 138 -4.97 -12.85 6.20
CA ARG A 138 -4.74 -12.36 7.57
C ARG A 138 -3.78 -11.18 7.47
N SER A 139 -4.32 -9.98 7.64
CA SER A 139 -3.57 -8.73 7.57
C SER A 139 -2.60 -8.63 8.76
N ALA A 140 -1.36 -8.25 8.49
CA ALA A 140 -0.36 -7.97 9.52
C ALA A 140 -0.70 -6.73 10.38
N LEU A 141 -1.77 -6.01 10.06
CA LEU A 141 -2.31 -4.90 10.87
C LEU A 141 -3.49 -5.31 11.75
N SER A 142 -4.09 -6.48 11.51
CA SER A 142 -5.26 -6.97 12.26
C SER A 142 -4.89 -7.92 13.40
N ASP A 143 -3.60 -8.21 13.60
CA ASP A 143 -3.13 -9.11 14.66
C ASP A 143 -2.79 -8.29 15.91
N PRO A 144 -3.60 -8.36 16.99
CA PRO A 144 -3.33 -7.64 18.24
C PRO A 144 -2.12 -8.18 19.02
N LEU A 145 -1.46 -9.23 18.51
CA LEU A 145 -0.28 -9.86 19.10
C LEU A 145 1.06 -9.37 18.53
N ALA A 146 1.05 -8.36 17.65
CA ALA A 146 2.25 -7.77 17.05
C ALA A 146 2.76 -6.50 17.78
N MET A 147 2.33 -6.28 19.04
CA MET A 147 2.88 -5.27 19.95
C MET A 147 3.61 -5.92 21.12
#